data_AF-A0A7X6TPZ7-F1
#
_entry.id   AF-A0A7X6TPZ7-F1
#
_cell.length_a   1.000
_cell.length_b   1.000
_cell.length_c   1.000
_cell.angle_alpha   90.00
_cell.angle_beta   90.00
_cell.angle_gamma   90.00
#
_symmetry.space_group_name_H-M   'P 1'
#
loop_
_entity.id
_entity.type
_entity.pdbx_description
1 polymer ?
#
loop_
_entity_poly.entity_id
_entity_poly.type
_entity_poly.pdbx_seq_one_letter_code
_entity_poly.pdbx_strand_id
1 'polypeptide(L)'
;AFQGLGYLQLGGYLRGDYDLAEVINLIKKETRHFAKRQLTWFKRDTRITWYEVDKFVNNYEKLLTEILSNIGRTISINVEVE
;
A
#
# COMPACT_ATOMS: atom_id res chain seq x y z
N ALA A 1 16.66 -7.75 -14.87
CA ALA A 1 16.04 -7.25 -13.64
C ALA A 1 16.58 -5.84 -13.32
N PHE A 2 15.89 -4.78 -13.76
CA PHE A 2 16.14 -3.36 -13.41
C PHE A 2 14.91 -2.47 -13.73
N GLN A 3 13.75 -3.07 -13.98
CA GLN A 3 12.52 -2.37 -14.38
C GLN A 3 11.64 -1.98 -13.17
N GLY A 4 12.14 -2.20 -11.95
CA GLY A 4 11.46 -1.78 -10.74
C GLY A 4 11.32 -0.27 -10.69
N LEU A 5 10.17 0.20 -10.20
CA LEU A 5 9.91 1.61 -9.97
C LEU A 5 11.00 2.18 -9.03
N GLY A 6 11.62 3.30 -9.41
CA GLY A 6 12.82 3.84 -8.75
C GLY A 6 14.11 3.52 -9.50
N TYR A 7 14.33 2.24 -9.83
CA TYR A 7 15.56 1.80 -10.50
C TYR A 7 15.64 2.25 -11.96
N LEU A 8 14.50 2.28 -12.66
CA LEU A 8 14.43 2.77 -14.04
C LEU A 8 14.83 4.25 -14.11
N GLN A 9 14.31 5.07 -13.18
CA GLN A 9 14.55 6.50 -13.11
C GLN A 9 16.00 6.80 -12.69
N LEU A 10 16.52 6.07 -11.70
CA LEU A 10 17.93 6.16 -11.30
C LEU A 10 18.87 5.76 -12.45
N GLY A 11 18.51 4.76 -13.25
CA GLY A 11 19.26 4.40 -14.45
C GLY A 11 19.36 5.55 -15.45
N GLY A 12 18.30 6.37 -15.59
CA GLY A 12 18.32 7.59 -16.41
C GLY A 12 19.27 8.66 -15.88
N TYR A 13 19.28 8.91 -14.57
CA TYR A 13 20.25 9.80 -13.94
C TYR A 13 21.70 9.34 -14.20
N LEU A 14 21.98 8.04 -14.02
CA LEU A 14 23.33 7.48 -14.22
C LEU A 14 23.82 7.53 -15.68
N ARG A 15 22.90 7.64 -16.65
CA ARG A 15 23.23 7.86 -18.07
C ARG A 15 23.33 9.34 -18.46
N GLY A 16 22.97 10.25 -17.57
CA GLY A 16 22.91 11.69 -17.85
C GLY A 16 21.65 12.12 -18.59
N ASP A 17 20.60 11.30 -18.64
CA ASP A 17 19.33 11.60 -19.32
C ASP A 17 18.51 12.69 -18.56
N TYR A 18 18.70 12.77 -17.24
CA TYR A 18 17.97 13.64 -16.32
C TYR A 18 18.88 14.14 -15.19
N ASP A 19 18.55 15.28 -14.59
CA ASP A 19 19.18 15.70 -13.34
C ASP A 19 18.58 14.97 -12.11
N LEU A 20 19.28 15.06 -10.98
CA LEU A 20 18.87 14.37 -9.75
C LEU A 20 17.50 14.84 -9.23
N ALA A 21 17.20 16.14 -9.35
CA ALA A 21 15.97 16.72 -8.85
C ALA A 21 14.76 16.24 -9.68
N GLU A 22 14.93 16.18 -10.99
CA GLU A 22 13.96 15.64 -11.94
C GLU A 22 13.69 14.15 -11.66
N VAL A 23 14.74 13.35 -11.43
CA VAL A 23 14.58 11.94 -11.08
C VAL A 23 13.84 11.75 -9.77
N ILE A 24 14.15 12.53 -8.72
CA ILE A 24 13.40 12.48 -7.45
C ILE A 24 11.92 12.77 -7.68
N ASN A 25 11.60 13.79 -8.49
CA ASN A 25 10.23 14.15 -8.81
C ASN A 25 9.51 13.05 -9.60
N LEU A 26 10.20 12.44 -10.57
CA LEU A 26 9.67 11.36 -11.40
C LEU A 26 9.37 10.11 -10.56
N ILE A 27 10.27 9.73 -9.65
CA ILE A 27 10.06 8.61 -8.72
C ILE A 27 8.82 8.88 -7.86
N LYS A 28 8.74 10.06 -7.23
CA LYS A 28 7.58 10.42 -6.40
C LYS A 28 6.26 10.36 -7.18
N LYS A 29 6.25 10.85 -8.43
CA LYS A 29 5.07 10.83 -9.30
C LYS A 29 4.66 9.40 -9.64
N GLU A 30 5.60 8.57 -10.09
CA GLU A 30 5.31 7.21 -10.48
C GLU A 30 4.91 6.34 -9.28
N THR A 31 5.49 6.54 -8.10
CA THR A 31 5.06 5.86 -6.87
C THR A 31 3.61 6.19 -6.53
N ARG A 32 3.20 7.46 -6.63
CA ARG A 32 1.79 7.86 -6.41
C ARG A 32 0.85 7.25 -7.44
N HIS A 33 1.24 7.25 -8.72
CA HIS A 33 0.44 6.62 -9.78
C HIS A 33 0.30 5.12 -9.56
N PHE A 34 1.38 4.44 -9.18
CA PHE A 34 1.38 3.02 -8.88
C PHE A 34 0.48 2.69 -7.70
N ALA A 35 0.61 3.42 -6.58
CA ALA A 35 -0.26 3.27 -5.41
C ALA A 35 -1.75 3.50 -5.77
N LYS A 36 -2.05 4.53 -6.58
CA LYS A 36 -3.42 4.80 -7.07
C LYS A 36 -3.94 3.64 -7.94
N ARG A 37 -3.11 3.07 -8.81
CA ARG A 37 -3.49 1.91 -9.64
C ARG A 37 -3.77 0.69 -8.77
N GLN A 38 -2.91 0.39 -7.80
CA GLN A 38 -3.14 -0.69 -6.83
C GLN A 38 -4.46 -0.49 -6.09
N LEU A 39 -4.68 0.69 -5.52
CA LEU A 39 -5.91 1.03 -4.82
C LEU A 39 -7.15 0.87 -5.71
N THR A 40 -7.09 1.38 -6.94
CA THR A 40 -8.19 1.28 -7.91
C THR A 40 -8.47 -0.17 -8.30
N TRP A 41 -7.42 -0.99 -8.45
CA TRP A 41 -7.55 -2.40 -8.79
C TRP A 41 -8.19 -3.19 -7.66
N PHE A 42 -7.71 -3.02 -6.42
CA PHE A 42 -8.30 -3.67 -5.24
C PHE A 42 -9.71 -3.17 -4.94
N LYS A 43 -10.03 -1.88 -5.14
CA LYS A 43 -11.38 -1.35 -4.88
C LYS A 43 -12.48 -1.99 -5.74
N ARG A 44 -12.13 -2.65 -6.84
CA ARG A 44 -13.08 -3.39 -7.68
C ARG A 44 -13.46 -4.75 -7.08
N ASP A 45 -12.67 -5.28 -6.16
CA ASP A 45 -12.95 -6.56 -5.51
C ASP A 45 -13.81 -6.35 -4.26
N THR A 46 -15.07 -6.75 -4.34
CA THR A 46 -16.05 -6.60 -3.25
C THR A 46 -15.81 -7.57 -2.09
N ARG A 47 -14.91 -8.55 -2.24
CA ARG A 47 -14.54 -9.50 -1.16
C ARG A 47 -13.55 -8.88 -0.18
N ILE A 48 -12.89 -7.79 -0.56
CA ILE A 48 -11.88 -7.14 0.29
C ILE A 48 -12.58 -6.31 1.36
N THR A 49 -12.31 -6.62 2.62
CA THR A 49 -12.64 -5.71 3.73
C THR A 49 -11.55 -4.66 3.87
N TRP A 50 -11.93 -3.39 3.81
CA TRP A 50 -11.01 -2.26 3.92
C TRP A 50 -10.93 -1.77 5.37
N TYR A 51 -9.71 -1.50 5.84
CA TYR A 51 -9.46 -0.89 7.14
C TYR A 51 -8.69 0.41 6.97
N GLU A 52 -9.19 1.49 7.57
CA GLU A 52 -8.54 2.81 7.57
C GLU A 52 -7.59 2.93 8.76
N VAL A 53 -6.34 2.52 8.58
CA VAL A 53 -5.31 2.48 9.65
C VAL A 53 -5.10 3.85 10.31
N ASP A 54 -5.24 4.94 9.54
CA ASP A 54 -5.08 6.31 10.04
C ASP A 54 -6.08 6.68 11.15
N LYS A 55 -7.24 6.02 11.22
CA LYS A 55 -8.22 6.22 12.31
C LYS A 55 -7.77 5.58 13.63
N PHE A 56 -6.73 4.73 13.61
CA PHE A 56 -6.25 3.93 14.72
C PHE A 56 -4.82 4.27 15.14
N VAL A 57 -4.26 5.40 14.69
CA VAL A 57 -2.86 5.79 14.97
C VAL A 57 -2.48 5.73 16.46
N ASN A 58 -3.45 5.97 17.36
CA ASN A 58 -3.26 5.91 18.81
C ASN A 58 -3.86 4.66 19.47
N ASN A 59 -4.43 3.75 18.69
CA ASN A 59 -5.09 2.55 19.19
C ASN A 59 -5.11 1.41 18.16
N TYR A 60 -3.93 0.87 17.88
CA TYR A 60 -3.78 -0.29 16.98
C TYR A 60 -4.39 -1.58 17.54
N GLU A 61 -4.51 -1.69 18.87
CA GLU A 61 -5.17 -2.84 19.51
C GLU A 61 -6.62 -2.98 19.05
N LYS A 62 -7.36 -1.86 19.01
CA LYS A 62 -8.74 -1.87 18.50
C LYS A 62 -8.83 -2.33 17.03
N LEU A 63 -7.90 -1.90 16.19
CA LEU A 63 -7.83 -2.34 14.79
C LEU A 63 -7.56 -3.86 14.71
N LEU A 64 -6.65 -4.36 15.54
CA LEU A 64 -6.33 -5.79 15.61
C LEU A 64 -7.56 -6.60 16.02
N THR A 65 -8.29 -6.17 17.06
CA THR A 65 -9.54 -6.78 17.50
C THR A 65 -10.57 -6.84 16.36
N GLU A 66 -10.73 -5.76 15.60
CA GLU A 66 -11.65 -5.72 14.45
C GLU A 66 -11.26 -6.72 13.35
N ILE A 67 -9.97 -6.78 13.00
CA ILE A 67 -9.46 -7.72 12.00
C ILE A 67 -9.66 -9.17 12.46
N LEU A 68 -9.28 -9.49 13.71
CA LEU A 68 -9.41 -10.83 14.27
C LEU A 68 -10.87 -11.28 14.33
N SER A 69 -11.78 -10.39 14.74
CA SER A 69 -13.22 -10.68 14.77
C SER A 69 -13.78 -10.99 13.37
N ASN A 70 -13.34 -10.26 12.35
CA ASN A 70 -13.77 -10.49 10.97
C ASN A 70 -13.23 -11.83 10.42
N ILE A 71 -11.95 -12.13 10.67
CA ILE A 71 -11.35 -13.42 10.29
C ILE A 71 -12.04 -14.58 11.01
N GLY A 72 -12.26 -14.47 12.32
CA GLY A 72 -12.95 -15.48 13.12
C GLY A 72 -14.34 -15.81 12.58
N ARG A 73 -15.14 -14.78 12.28
CA ARG A 73 -16.45 -14.94 11.63
C ARG A 73 -16.36 -15.63 10.27
N THR A 74 -15.35 -15.31 9.48
CA THR A 74 -15.16 -15.89 8.14
C THR A 74 -14.77 -17.38 8.21
N ILE A 75 -14.02 -17.78 9.23
CA ILE A 75 -13.52 -19.16 9.40
C ILE A 75 -14.41 -19.98 10.35
N SER A 76 -15.51 -19.40 10.87
CA SER A 76 -16.42 -20.03 11.86
C SER A 76 -15.71 -20.44 13.17
N ILE A 77 -14.74 -19.65 13.60
CA ILE A 77 -14.05 -19.80 14.88
C ILE A 77 -14.51 -18.67 15.81
N ASN A 78 -14.98 -19.01 17.01
CA ASN A 78 -15.20 -18.00 18.05
C ASN A 78 -13.84 -17.48 18.53
N VAL A 79 -13.52 -16.26 18.14
CA VAL A 79 -12.37 -15.54 18.70
C VAL A 79 -12.92 -14.67 19.82
N GLU A 80 -12.76 -15.13 21.06
CA GLU A 80 -12.91 -14.28 22.24
C GLU A 80 -11.72 -13.31 22.24
N VAL A 81 -12.00 -12.02 22.05
CA VAL A 81 -10.99 -10.97 22.20
C VAL A 81 -11.25 -10.32 23.55
N GLU A 82 -10.42 -10.64 24.54
CA GLU A 82 -10.38 -9.99 25.87
C GLU A 82 -9.98 -8.51 25.77
#